data_AF-A0A3D2W8Y0-F1
#
_entry.id   AF-A0A3D2W8Y0-F1
#
_cell.length_a   1.000
_cell.length_b   1.000
_cell.length_c   1.000
_cell.angle_alpha   90.00
_cell.angle_beta   90.00
_cell.angle_gamma   90.00
#
_symmetry.space_group_name_H-M   'P 1'
#
loop_
_entity.id
_entity.type
_entity.pdbx_description
1 polymer ?
#
loop_
_entity_poly.entity_id
_entity_poly.type
_entity_poly.pdbx_seq_one_letter_code
_entity_poly.pdbx_strand_id
1 'polypeptide(L)'
;CNAGFDLMGAESPYSSLTAFRGSVIINLVIPFLIITGGLGFLTWNDLFHQKYRIDRYSFQTKVILCTTAVLLVIPFAYFFLIEFSAEPLKERIMMSFFQSVTPRTAGFNTADYSAMSETGLLITIFLMLCGGAPGSTAGGVKLTTIFTLTAAAISDAGRKENVIAFGRRINDEIVRRAMCLLTIYLGLLLLGTCVLCSLESISLSASMFECASALGTVGLTTGITPSLSTASKLMLASYMYFGRVGGLTLAYAAITKHARINARYPAGNLMIG
;
A
#
# COMPACT_ATOMS: atom_id res chain seq x y z
N CYS A 1 -11.25 9.45 6.70
CA CYS A 1 -10.95 9.38 5.26
C CYS A 1 -9.46 9.63 5.12
N ASN A 2 -8.74 8.85 4.32
CA ASN A 2 -7.32 9.03 4.10
C ASN A 2 -7.17 9.77 2.76
N ALA A 3 -6.97 11.10 2.84
CA ALA A 3 -7.14 11.98 1.68
C ALA A 3 -5.92 12.83 1.32
N GLY A 4 -4.96 13.01 2.23
CA GLY A 4 -3.71 13.74 1.97
C GLY A 4 -3.84 15.25 1.80
N PHE A 5 -5.04 15.81 1.91
CA PHE A 5 -5.24 17.25 1.82
C PHE A 5 -4.94 17.95 3.14
N ASP A 6 -4.10 18.96 3.09
CA ASP A 6 -3.81 19.87 4.19
C ASP A 6 -4.00 21.33 3.78
N LEU A 7 -4.07 22.20 4.79
CA LEU A 7 -4.25 23.65 4.62
C LEU A 7 -2.92 24.41 4.75
N MET A 8 -1.79 23.70 4.88
CA MET A 8 -0.48 24.27 5.24
C MET A 8 0.26 24.84 4.04
N GLY A 9 -0.27 24.66 2.82
CA GLY A 9 0.23 25.32 1.61
C GLY A 9 0.24 26.86 1.67
N ALA A 10 -0.42 27.46 2.67
CA ALA A 10 -0.35 28.90 2.95
C ALA A 10 0.95 29.34 3.66
N GLU A 11 1.60 28.44 4.42
CA GLU A 11 2.87 28.73 5.11
C GLU A 11 4.06 28.56 4.15
N SER A 12 4.06 27.46 3.39
CA SER A 12 4.99 27.25 2.29
C SER A 12 4.40 26.29 1.26
N PRO A 13 4.64 26.50 -0.05
CA PRO A 13 4.10 25.61 -1.07
C PRO A 13 4.51 24.16 -0.83
N TYR A 14 3.54 23.24 -0.79
CA TYR A 14 3.75 21.80 -0.62
C TYR A 14 4.46 21.35 0.68
N SER A 15 4.47 22.16 1.73
CA SER A 15 5.08 21.75 3.02
C SER A 15 4.30 20.68 3.76
N SER A 16 3.00 20.58 3.56
CA SER A 16 2.14 19.71 4.36
C SER A 16 2.43 19.85 5.87
N LEU A 17 2.60 18.76 6.60
CA LEU A 17 2.88 18.74 8.04
C LEU A 17 4.37 18.77 8.40
N THR A 18 5.28 19.12 7.49
CA THR A 18 6.73 19.15 7.73
C THR A 18 7.12 20.11 8.87
N ALA A 19 6.42 21.25 9.02
CA ALA A 19 6.58 22.17 10.14
C ALA A 19 6.27 21.53 11.51
N PHE A 20 5.55 20.41 11.53
CA PHE A 20 5.12 19.71 12.75
C PHE A 20 5.90 18.42 13.02
N ARG A 21 7.07 18.22 12.39
CA ARG A 21 7.89 17.01 12.56
C ARG A 21 8.18 16.62 14.03
N GLY A 22 8.31 17.62 14.92
CA GLY A 22 8.53 17.42 16.36
C GLY A 22 7.27 17.44 17.24
N SER A 23 6.09 17.73 16.67
CA SER A 23 4.83 17.84 17.41
C SER A 23 4.30 16.45 17.77
N VAL A 24 4.31 16.13 19.05
CA VAL A 24 3.84 14.83 19.56
C VAL A 24 2.36 14.61 19.26
N ILE A 25 1.54 15.66 19.37
CA ILE A 25 0.09 15.56 19.16
C ILE A 25 -0.20 15.19 17.71
N ILE A 26 0.41 15.88 16.75
CA ILE A 26 0.15 15.64 15.32
C ILE A 26 0.69 14.28 14.89
N ASN A 27 1.91 13.93 15.31
CA ASN A 27 2.56 12.66 14.96
C ASN A 27 1.95 11.43 15.67
N LEU A 28 1.02 11.61 16.61
CA LEU A 28 0.24 10.52 17.19
C LEU A 28 -1.19 10.48 16.65
N VAL A 29 -1.88 11.63 16.63
CA VAL A 29 -3.30 11.69 16.26
C VAL A 29 -3.50 11.39 14.77
N ILE A 30 -2.70 11.98 13.88
CA ILE A 30 -2.86 11.77 12.43
C ILE A 30 -2.55 10.31 12.06
N PRO A 31 -1.41 9.70 12.44
CA PRO A 31 -1.17 8.28 12.20
C PRO A 31 -2.24 7.37 12.78
N PHE A 32 -2.76 7.66 13.97
CA PHE A 32 -3.86 6.90 14.55
C PHE A 32 -5.12 6.97 13.68
N LEU A 33 -5.51 8.15 13.20
CA LEU A 33 -6.64 8.32 12.27
C LEU A 33 -6.43 7.60 10.94
N ILE A 34 -5.20 7.59 10.42
CA ILE A 34 -4.84 6.87 9.20
C ILE A 34 -4.99 5.36 9.39
N ILE A 35 -4.45 4.82 10.50
CA ILE A 35 -4.51 3.39 10.81
C ILE A 35 -5.97 2.98 10.97
N THR A 36 -6.74 3.72 11.77
CA THR A 36 -8.16 3.44 12.02
C THR A 36 -9.01 3.54 10.76
N GLY A 37 -8.79 4.53 9.88
CA GLY A 37 -9.46 4.67 8.59
C GLY A 37 -9.02 3.65 7.53
N GLY A 38 -7.79 3.12 7.65
CA GLY A 38 -7.25 2.07 6.79
C GLY A 38 -7.78 0.66 7.13
N LEU A 39 -8.33 0.47 8.33
CA LEU A 39 -9.05 -0.75 8.71
C LEU A 39 -10.41 -0.80 8.02
N GLY A 40 -10.79 -1.99 7.53
CA GLY A 40 -12.07 -2.18 6.85
C GLY A 40 -13.23 -2.25 7.84
N PHE A 41 -14.44 -1.87 7.41
CA PHE A 41 -15.63 -1.86 8.27
C PHE A 41 -15.91 -3.21 8.96
N LEU A 42 -15.66 -4.34 8.29
CA LEU A 42 -15.81 -5.68 8.88
C LEU A 42 -14.80 -5.95 10.00
N THR A 43 -13.60 -5.39 9.89
CA THR A 43 -12.55 -5.48 10.91
C THR A 43 -12.99 -4.70 12.15
N TRP A 44 -13.52 -3.49 11.94
CA TRP A 44 -14.10 -2.68 13.01
C TRP A 44 -15.23 -3.40 13.73
N ASN A 45 -16.14 -4.01 12.97
CA ASN A 45 -17.24 -4.78 13.55
C ASN A 45 -16.74 -5.90 14.47
N ASP A 46 -15.73 -6.66 14.05
CA ASP A 46 -15.10 -7.70 14.87
C ASP A 46 -14.44 -7.12 16.12
N LEU A 47 -13.71 -6.02 16.01
CA LEU A 47 -13.06 -5.36 17.16
C LEU A 47 -14.09 -4.90 18.20
N PHE A 48 -15.20 -4.31 17.77
CA PHE A 48 -16.24 -3.83 18.70
C PHE A 48 -16.99 -4.98 19.39
N HIS A 49 -17.29 -6.06 18.66
CA HIS A 49 -18.07 -7.17 19.20
C HIS A 49 -17.23 -8.13 20.06
N GLN A 50 -16.02 -8.47 19.60
CA GLN A 50 -15.17 -9.47 20.28
C GLN A 50 -14.20 -8.83 21.28
N LYS A 51 -13.97 -7.51 21.21
CA LYS A 51 -13.11 -6.72 22.13
C LYS A 51 -11.74 -7.36 22.34
N TYR A 52 -11.45 -7.90 23.52
CA TYR A 52 -10.15 -8.49 23.86
C TYR A 52 -10.03 -9.98 23.50
N ARG A 53 -11.09 -10.60 22.96
CA ARG A 53 -11.12 -12.03 22.59
C ARG A 53 -10.57 -12.26 21.18
N ILE A 54 -9.25 -12.10 21.05
CA ILE A 54 -8.52 -12.21 19.78
C ILE A 54 -8.68 -13.60 19.14
N ASP A 55 -8.87 -14.64 19.96
CA ASP A 55 -9.16 -16.00 19.53
C ASP A 55 -10.42 -16.10 18.66
N ARG A 56 -11.44 -15.27 18.95
CA ARG A 56 -12.74 -15.24 18.26
C ARG A 56 -12.80 -14.34 17.04
N TYR A 57 -11.75 -13.58 16.75
CA TYR A 57 -11.70 -12.76 15.55
C TYR A 57 -11.84 -13.62 14.29
N SER A 58 -12.53 -13.08 13.28
CA SER A 58 -12.59 -13.74 11.98
C SER A 58 -11.20 -13.91 11.39
N PHE A 59 -11.06 -14.89 10.49
CA PHE A 59 -9.81 -15.12 9.77
C PHE A 59 -9.32 -13.86 9.06
N GLN A 60 -10.22 -13.12 8.41
CA GLN A 60 -9.90 -11.89 7.70
C GLN A 60 -9.39 -10.80 8.64
N THR A 61 -10.01 -10.62 9.82
CA THR A 61 -9.56 -9.65 10.82
C THR A 61 -8.15 -9.99 11.34
N LYS A 62 -7.87 -11.27 11.64
CA LYS A 62 -6.53 -11.71 12.07
C LYS A 62 -5.46 -11.42 11.01
N VAL A 63 -5.77 -11.69 9.74
CA VAL A 63 -4.90 -11.37 8.61
C VAL A 63 -4.63 -9.88 8.53
N ILE A 64 -5.67 -9.04 8.51
CA ILE A 64 -5.53 -7.57 8.38
C ILE A 64 -4.68 -6.98 9.50
N LEU A 65 -4.95 -7.37 10.75
CA LEU A 65 -4.22 -6.86 11.91
C LEU A 65 -2.74 -7.29 11.89
N CYS A 66 -2.48 -8.57 11.59
CA CYS A 66 -1.12 -9.10 11.51
C CYS A 66 -0.32 -8.41 10.39
N THR A 67 -0.86 -8.35 9.17
CA THR A 67 -0.20 -7.70 8.04
C THR A 67 0.02 -6.20 8.28
N THR A 68 -0.96 -5.52 8.90
CA THR A 68 -0.81 -4.11 9.30
C THR A 68 0.33 -3.94 10.29
N ALA A 69 0.41 -4.78 11.33
CA ALA A 69 1.48 -4.68 12.32
C ALA A 69 2.87 -4.88 11.67
N VAL A 70 3.02 -5.89 10.81
CA VAL A 70 4.27 -6.16 10.09
C VAL A 70 4.67 -4.98 9.19
N LEU A 71 3.74 -4.44 8.41
CA LEU A 71 3.99 -3.31 7.51
C LEU A 71 4.19 -1.98 8.23
N LEU A 72 3.88 -1.87 9.52
CA LEU A 72 4.21 -0.70 10.32
C LEU A 72 5.56 -0.88 11.02
N VAL A 73 5.78 -2.03 11.65
CA VAL A 73 6.97 -2.27 12.49
C VAL A 73 8.25 -2.38 11.67
N ILE A 74 8.24 -3.10 10.54
CA ILE A 74 9.46 -3.31 9.74
C ILE A 74 9.97 -1.98 9.14
N PRO A 75 9.14 -1.19 8.42
CA PRO A 75 9.61 0.09 7.90
C PRO A 75 9.91 1.10 9.00
N PHE A 76 9.16 1.09 10.11
CA PHE A 76 9.50 1.91 11.27
C PHE A 76 10.93 1.63 11.74
N ALA A 77 11.30 0.35 11.89
CA ALA A 77 12.66 -0.02 12.28
C ALA A 77 13.70 0.46 11.27
N TYR A 78 13.44 0.35 9.98
CA TYR A 78 14.34 0.88 8.94
C TYR A 78 14.50 2.41 9.05
N PHE A 79 13.39 3.16 9.02
CA PHE A 79 13.43 4.61 9.09
C PHE A 79 14.02 5.11 10.40
N PHE A 80 13.82 4.38 11.49
CA PHE A 80 14.40 4.70 12.78
C PHE A 80 15.90 4.43 12.76
N LEU A 81 16.34 3.23 12.40
CA LEU A 81 17.75 2.84 12.52
C LEU A 81 18.67 3.53 11.49
N ILE A 82 18.15 3.78 10.28
CA ILE A 82 18.97 4.19 9.13
C ILE A 82 18.63 5.62 8.73
N GLU A 83 17.43 5.86 8.20
CA GLU A 83 17.07 7.13 7.53
C GLU A 83 17.16 8.34 8.46
N PHE A 84 16.57 8.26 9.65
CA PHE A 84 16.55 9.36 10.62
C PHE A 84 17.56 9.19 11.74
N SER A 85 18.64 8.45 11.51
CA SER A 85 19.64 8.11 12.53
C SER A 85 20.33 9.33 13.14
N ALA A 86 20.48 10.41 12.38
CA ALA A 86 21.10 11.66 12.79
C ALA A 86 20.18 12.58 13.62
N GLU A 87 18.87 12.34 13.62
CA GLU A 87 17.89 13.20 14.29
C GLU A 87 17.84 12.94 15.80
N PRO A 88 17.48 13.95 16.63
CA PRO A 88 17.26 13.76 18.06
C PRO A 88 16.24 12.65 18.32
N LEU A 89 16.45 11.85 19.38
CA LEU A 89 15.66 10.64 19.65
C LEU A 89 14.14 10.87 19.56
N LYS A 90 13.63 11.99 20.09
CA LYS A 90 12.21 12.32 20.04
C LYS A 90 11.72 12.53 18.60
N GLU A 91 12.39 13.37 17.82
CA GLU A 91 12.03 13.65 16.42
C GLU A 91 12.18 12.40 15.58
N ARG A 92 13.27 11.67 15.78
CA ARG A 92 13.54 10.38 15.15
C ARG A 92 12.38 9.39 15.33
N ILE A 93 11.89 9.16 16.55
CA ILE A 93 10.75 8.25 16.78
C ILE A 93 9.50 8.76 16.06
N MET A 94 9.18 10.04 16.18
CA MET A 94 7.97 10.62 15.59
C MET A 94 8.00 10.54 14.05
N MET A 95 9.11 10.93 13.43
CA MET A 95 9.30 10.90 11.98
C MET A 95 9.27 9.46 11.47
N SER A 96 10.02 8.53 12.06
CA SER A 96 10.00 7.13 11.64
C SER A 96 8.61 6.50 11.74
N PHE A 97 7.87 6.81 12.81
CA PHE A 97 6.50 6.31 12.98
C PHE A 97 5.57 6.88 11.92
N PHE A 98 5.61 8.20 11.72
CA PHE A 98 4.80 8.86 10.71
C PHE A 98 5.09 8.31 9.31
N GLN A 99 6.36 8.15 8.96
CA GLN A 99 6.80 7.65 7.66
C GLN A 99 6.52 6.17 7.43
N SER A 100 6.37 5.36 8.48
CA SER A 100 5.85 4.00 8.35
C SER A 100 4.34 3.94 8.08
N VAL A 101 3.59 4.96 8.50
CA VAL A 101 2.11 4.97 8.46
C VAL A 101 1.57 5.71 7.23
N THR A 102 2.11 6.89 6.92
CA THR A 102 1.58 7.80 5.89
C THR A 102 1.55 7.22 4.46
N PRO A 103 2.55 6.40 4.03
CA PRO A 103 2.54 5.88 2.66
C PRO A 103 1.37 4.94 2.39
N ARG A 104 0.67 4.46 3.43
CA ARG A 104 -0.52 3.62 3.31
C ARG A 104 -1.78 4.47 3.09
N THR A 105 -1.79 5.21 1.99
CA THR A 105 -2.93 6.00 1.45
C THR A 105 -3.27 7.30 2.18
N ALA A 106 -2.39 7.85 3.02
CA ALA A 106 -2.70 9.04 3.81
C ALA A 106 -2.26 10.35 3.20
N GLY A 107 -1.09 10.41 2.56
CA GLY A 107 -0.63 11.57 1.79
C GLY A 107 -0.08 12.74 2.59
N PHE A 108 -0.09 12.67 3.93
CA PHE A 108 0.51 13.72 4.74
C PHE A 108 2.02 13.61 4.73
N ASN A 109 2.71 14.75 4.69
CA ASN A 109 4.16 14.77 4.70
C ASN A 109 4.74 15.39 5.97
N THR A 110 5.66 14.70 6.64
CA THR A 110 6.45 15.23 7.77
C THR A 110 7.96 15.23 7.54
N ALA A 111 8.43 14.65 6.42
CA ALA A 111 9.83 14.63 6.02
C ALA A 111 9.98 14.95 4.53
N ASP A 112 11.04 15.61 4.12
CA ASP A 112 11.21 15.90 2.69
C ASP A 112 11.61 14.63 1.92
N TYR A 113 10.70 14.10 1.10
CA TYR A 113 10.97 12.94 0.26
C TYR A 113 11.96 13.23 -0.86
N SER A 114 12.16 14.50 -1.25
CA SER A 114 13.19 14.86 -2.23
C SER A 114 14.61 14.69 -1.69
N ALA A 115 14.78 14.77 -0.36
CA ALA A 115 16.06 14.64 0.34
C ALA A 115 16.28 13.24 0.93
N MET A 116 15.35 12.32 0.72
CA MET A 116 15.35 10.98 1.29
C MET A 116 16.25 10.04 0.49
N SER A 117 16.85 9.05 1.14
CA SER A 117 17.72 8.08 0.47
C SER A 117 16.95 7.27 -0.58
N GLU A 118 17.63 6.83 -1.63
CA GLU A 118 17.04 5.96 -2.68
C GLU A 118 16.44 4.67 -2.09
N THR A 119 17.05 4.14 -1.02
CA THR A 119 16.53 2.96 -0.31
C THR A 119 15.26 3.31 0.49
N GLY A 120 15.22 4.47 1.13
CA GLY A 120 14.02 4.99 1.79
C GLY A 120 12.88 5.21 0.80
N LEU A 121 13.15 5.79 -0.37
CA LEU A 121 12.17 5.96 -1.44
C LEU A 121 11.62 4.62 -1.92
N LEU A 122 12.47 3.62 -2.13
CA LEU A 122 12.04 2.28 -2.54
C LEU A 122 11.13 1.61 -1.51
N ILE A 123 11.46 1.71 -0.22
CA ILE A 123 10.62 1.19 0.86
C ILE A 123 9.27 1.92 0.89
N THR A 124 9.29 3.24 0.71
CA THR A 124 8.07 4.04 0.65
C THR A 124 7.20 3.62 -0.53
N ILE A 125 7.77 3.45 -1.72
CA ILE A 125 7.09 2.95 -2.93
C ILE A 125 6.43 1.60 -2.66
N PHE A 126 7.15 0.67 -2.03
CA PHE A 126 6.60 -0.63 -1.66
C PHE A 126 5.40 -0.50 -0.71
N LEU A 127 5.48 0.40 0.28
CA LEU A 127 4.37 0.68 1.19
C LEU A 127 3.18 1.34 0.50
N MET A 128 3.41 2.20 -0.49
CA MET A 128 2.34 2.84 -1.28
C MET A 128 1.53 1.83 -2.09
N LEU A 129 2.21 0.82 -2.66
CA LEU A 129 1.53 -0.27 -3.35
C LEU A 129 0.70 -1.11 -2.39
N CYS A 130 1.17 -1.28 -1.15
CA CYS A 130 0.45 -1.91 -0.06
C CYS A 130 -0.62 -0.98 0.52
N GLY A 131 -1.79 -0.96 -0.13
CA GLY A 131 -2.96 -0.21 0.31
C GLY A 131 -3.58 -0.73 1.61
N GLY A 132 -4.81 -0.31 1.89
CA GLY A 132 -5.52 -0.69 3.13
C GLY A 132 -6.29 -2.01 3.05
N ALA A 133 -7.11 -2.26 4.08
CA ALA A 133 -7.95 -3.45 4.15
C ALA A 133 -9.12 -3.42 3.13
N PRO A 134 -9.69 -4.58 2.77
CA PRO A 134 -10.96 -4.64 2.02
C PRO A 134 -12.08 -3.90 2.78
N GLY A 135 -12.89 -3.12 2.05
CA GLY A 135 -13.96 -2.31 2.66
C GLY A 135 -13.44 -1.16 3.54
N SER A 136 -12.23 -0.66 3.29
CA SER A 136 -11.68 0.56 3.94
C SER A 136 -11.75 1.76 3.00
N THR A 137 -11.30 2.92 3.48
CA THR A 137 -11.20 4.14 2.66
C THR A 137 -9.89 4.23 1.86
N ALA A 138 -9.11 3.17 1.76
CA ALA A 138 -7.80 3.16 1.08
C ALA A 138 -7.90 2.52 -0.33
N GLY A 139 -7.18 3.06 -1.31
CA GLY A 139 -7.01 2.46 -2.65
C GLY A 139 -5.87 1.44 -2.69
N GLY A 140 -5.40 1.10 -3.90
CA GLY A 140 -4.22 0.26 -4.12
C GLY A 140 -4.42 -1.25 -3.92
N VAL A 141 -3.31 -2.00 -3.91
CA VAL A 141 -3.31 -3.45 -3.67
C VAL A 141 -3.68 -3.70 -2.21
N LYS A 142 -4.73 -4.50 -1.98
CA LYS A 142 -5.23 -4.75 -0.63
C LYS A 142 -4.24 -5.55 0.20
N LEU A 143 -4.18 -5.27 1.50
CA LEU A 143 -3.35 -6.01 2.47
C LEU A 143 -3.55 -7.52 2.40
N THR A 144 -4.79 -7.97 2.18
CA THR A 144 -5.14 -9.38 2.06
C THR A 144 -4.52 -10.05 0.83
N THR A 145 -4.34 -9.31 -0.26
CA THR A 145 -3.65 -9.79 -1.46
C THR A 145 -2.19 -10.05 -1.15
N ILE A 146 -1.50 -9.08 -0.57
CA ILE A 146 -0.09 -9.22 -0.18
C ILE A 146 0.09 -10.40 0.77
N PHE A 147 -0.73 -10.47 1.83
CA PHE A 147 -0.70 -11.59 2.77
C PHE A 147 -0.90 -12.95 2.08
N THR A 148 -1.89 -13.06 1.20
CA THR A 148 -2.21 -14.32 0.53
C THR A 148 -1.03 -14.80 -0.32
N LEU A 149 -0.37 -13.90 -1.04
CA LEU A 149 0.76 -14.23 -1.89
C LEU A 149 2.01 -14.59 -1.08
N THR A 150 2.29 -13.84 -0.01
CA THR A 150 3.38 -14.18 0.91
C THR A 150 3.14 -15.53 1.57
N ALA A 151 1.92 -15.81 2.04
CA ALA A 151 1.57 -17.09 2.64
C ALA A 151 1.66 -18.25 1.63
N ALA A 152 1.26 -18.01 0.38
CA ALA A 152 1.39 -18.99 -0.70
C ALA A 152 2.87 -19.30 -1.00
N ALA A 153 3.71 -18.28 -1.16
CA ALA A 153 5.15 -18.46 -1.40
C ALA A 153 5.84 -19.21 -0.25
N ILE A 154 5.53 -18.87 1.00
CA ILE A 154 6.06 -19.58 2.18
C ILE A 154 5.59 -21.04 2.21
N SER A 155 4.33 -21.29 1.87
CA SER A 155 3.78 -22.65 1.86
C SER A 155 4.41 -23.51 0.77
N ASP A 156 4.62 -22.93 -0.42
CA ASP A 156 5.25 -23.59 -1.57
C ASP A 156 6.73 -23.89 -1.32
N ALA A 157 7.49 -22.92 -0.77
CA ALA A 157 8.87 -23.13 -0.32
C ALA A 157 8.97 -24.22 0.76
N GLY A 158 7.95 -24.33 1.62
CA GLY A 158 7.80 -25.40 2.61
C GLY A 158 7.23 -26.72 2.06
N ARG A 159 7.00 -26.83 0.75
CA ARG A 159 6.40 -27.98 0.05
C ARG A 159 5.05 -28.43 0.63
N LYS A 160 4.25 -27.48 1.10
CA LYS A 160 2.91 -27.73 1.63
C LYS A 160 1.89 -27.68 0.49
N GLU A 161 1.05 -28.71 0.38
CA GLU A 161 -0.02 -28.76 -0.63
C GLU A 161 -1.05 -27.65 -0.49
N ASN A 162 -1.27 -27.17 0.74
CA ASN A 162 -2.31 -26.20 1.06
C ASN A 162 -1.71 -24.99 1.76
N VAL A 163 -2.13 -23.80 1.31
CA VAL A 163 -1.83 -22.55 2.00
C VAL A 163 -2.69 -22.45 3.25
N ILE A 164 -2.06 -22.55 4.42
CA ILE A 164 -2.75 -22.52 5.72
C ILE A 164 -2.23 -21.35 6.54
N ALA A 165 -3.14 -20.53 7.04
CA ALA A 165 -2.86 -19.44 7.95
C ALA A 165 -3.89 -19.41 9.09
N PHE A 166 -3.46 -19.10 10.32
CA PHE A 166 -4.33 -19.02 11.50
C PHE A 166 -5.28 -20.23 11.65
N GLY A 167 -4.81 -21.44 11.31
CA GLY A 167 -5.60 -22.67 11.37
C GLY A 167 -6.68 -22.82 10.28
N ARG A 168 -6.65 -22.02 9.22
CA ARG A 168 -7.59 -22.11 8.08
C ARG A 168 -6.86 -22.18 6.74
N ARG A 169 -7.43 -22.96 5.81
CA ARG A 169 -6.95 -23.06 4.43
C ARG A 169 -7.43 -21.86 3.61
N ILE A 170 -6.54 -21.31 2.79
CA ILE A 170 -6.87 -20.34 1.75
C ILE A 170 -7.13 -21.10 0.45
N ASN A 171 -8.24 -20.81 -0.21
CA ASN A 171 -8.59 -21.46 -1.48
C ASN A 171 -7.67 -21.01 -2.61
N ASP A 172 -7.25 -21.93 -3.48
CA ASP A 172 -6.35 -21.65 -4.61
C ASP A 172 -6.91 -20.60 -5.58
N GLU A 173 -8.24 -20.49 -5.67
CA GLU A 173 -8.90 -19.43 -6.43
C GLU A 173 -8.57 -18.04 -5.90
N ILE A 174 -8.50 -17.87 -4.57
CA ILE A 174 -8.11 -16.60 -3.95
C ILE A 174 -6.65 -16.29 -4.25
N VAL A 175 -5.76 -17.30 -4.23
CA VAL A 175 -4.35 -17.16 -4.60
C VAL A 175 -4.20 -16.72 -6.05
N ARG A 176 -4.89 -17.37 -7.00
CA ARG A 176 -4.87 -16.99 -8.43
C ARG A 176 -5.39 -15.58 -8.66
N ARG A 177 -6.47 -15.19 -7.99
CA ARG A 177 -7.01 -13.82 -8.05
C ARG A 177 -6.00 -12.82 -7.49
N ALA A 178 -5.38 -13.13 -6.35
CA ALA A 178 -4.36 -12.28 -5.75
C ALA A 178 -3.15 -12.09 -6.69
N MET A 179 -2.69 -13.15 -7.36
CA MET A 179 -1.62 -13.08 -8.36
C MET A 179 -2.01 -12.18 -9.53
N CYS A 180 -3.20 -12.38 -10.11
CA CYS A 180 -3.69 -11.56 -11.22
C CYS A 180 -3.74 -10.07 -10.86
N LEU A 181 -4.28 -9.74 -9.68
CA LEU A 181 -4.31 -8.37 -9.17
C LEU A 181 -2.91 -7.78 -9.04
N LEU A 182 -1.98 -8.51 -8.41
CA LEU A 182 -0.61 -8.01 -8.23
C LEU A 182 0.08 -7.77 -9.58
N THR A 183 -0.04 -8.71 -10.53
CA THR A 183 0.56 -8.58 -11.86
C THR A 183 0.03 -7.36 -12.60
N ILE A 184 -1.28 -7.09 -12.55
CA ILE A 184 -1.87 -5.90 -13.17
C ILE A 184 -1.32 -4.62 -12.55
N TYR A 185 -1.25 -4.53 -11.21
CA TYR A 185 -0.74 -3.35 -10.52
C TYR A 185 0.75 -3.10 -10.81
N LEU A 186 1.57 -4.15 -10.79
CA LEU A 186 2.99 -4.05 -11.12
C LEU A 186 3.20 -3.69 -12.60
N GLY A 187 2.41 -4.27 -13.51
CA GLY A 187 2.45 -3.92 -14.93
C GLY A 187 2.10 -2.44 -15.17
N LEU A 188 1.02 -1.94 -14.55
CA LEU A 188 0.66 -0.52 -14.61
C LEU A 188 1.75 0.38 -14.01
N LEU A 189 2.32 0.00 -12.87
CA LEU A 189 3.40 0.77 -12.26
C LEU A 189 4.60 0.90 -13.19
N LEU A 190 5.08 -0.21 -13.74
CA LEU A 190 6.25 -0.23 -14.63
C LEU A 190 5.97 0.55 -15.92
N LEU A 191 4.82 0.32 -16.56
CA LEU A 191 4.42 1.04 -17.76
C LEU A 191 4.33 2.55 -17.50
N GLY A 192 3.65 2.97 -16.43
CA GLY A 192 3.53 4.38 -16.08
C GLY A 192 4.86 5.02 -15.77
N THR A 193 5.75 4.30 -15.07
CA THR A 193 7.11 4.77 -14.76
C THR A 193 7.90 5.02 -16.05
N CYS A 194 7.88 4.07 -17.00
CA CYS A 194 8.57 4.22 -18.28
C CYS A 194 8.03 5.41 -19.08
N VAL A 195 6.70 5.56 -19.16
CA VAL A 195 6.05 6.67 -19.89
C VAL A 195 6.39 8.01 -19.23
N LEU A 196 6.26 8.13 -17.91
CA LEU A 196 6.53 9.38 -17.19
C LEU A 196 8.01 9.80 -17.31
N CYS A 197 8.91 8.84 -17.15
CA CYS A 197 10.35 9.06 -17.33
C CYS A 197 10.68 9.56 -18.74
N SER A 198 9.99 9.03 -19.76
CA SER A 198 10.21 9.40 -21.16
C SER A 198 9.63 10.77 -21.52
N LEU A 199 8.47 11.13 -20.94
CA LEU A 199 7.80 12.41 -21.20
C LEU A 199 8.47 13.59 -20.49
N GLU A 200 8.94 13.39 -19.26
CA GLU A 200 9.37 14.50 -18.38
C GLU A 200 10.89 14.52 -18.16
N SER A 201 11.64 13.52 -18.65
CA SER A 201 13.11 13.42 -18.49
C SER A 201 13.58 13.51 -17.03
N ILE A 202 12.78 12.98 -16.10
CA ILE A 202 13.06 12.90 -14.66
C ILE A 202 13.69 11.55 -14.28
N SER A 203 14.20 11.42 -13.05
CA SER A 203 14.79 10.16 -12.59
C SER A 203 13.78 9.01 -12.54
N LEU A 204 14.29 7.78 -12.65
CA LEU A 204 13.48 6.56 -12.51
C LEU A 204 12.83 6.47 -11.13
N SER A 205 13.58 6.81 -10.07
CA SER A 205 13.11 6.78 -8.69
C SER A 205 11.96 7.76 -8.47
N ALA A 206 12.09 9.00 -8.94
CA ALA A 206 11.02 10.00 -8.85
C ALA A 206 9.79 9.61 -9.69
N SER A 207 10.00 9.09 -10.91
CA SER A 207 8.91 8.61 -11.77
C SER A 207 8.12 7.48 -11.11
N MET A 208 8.83 6.50 -10.56
CA MET A 208 8.23 5.34 -9.91
C MET A 208 7.49 5.76 -8.64
N PHE A 209 8.00 6.74 -7.90
CA PHE A 209 7.37 7.31 -6.72
C PHE A 209 6.02 7.98 -7.06
N GLU A 210 5.99 8.86 -8.06
CA GLU A 210 4.75 9.53 -8.49
C GLU A 210 3.72 8.51 -9.02
N CYS A 211 4.15 7.54 -9.83
CA CYS A 211 3.26 6.49 -10.34
C CYS A 211 2.72 5.58 -9.22
N ALA A 212 3.56 5.20 -8.26
CA ALA A 212 3.14 4.39 -7.11
C ALA A 212 2.18 5.16 -6.21
N SER A 213 2.45 6.43 -5.96
CA SER A 213 1.57 7.31 -5.19
C SER A 213 0.21 7.48 -5.88
N ALA A 214 0.19 7.67 -7.19
CA ALA A 214 -1.05 7.77 -7.96
C ALA A 214 -1.85 6.45 -7.93
N LEU A 215 -1.23 5.31 -8.24
CA LEU A 215 -1.89 3.99 -8.22
C LEU A 215 -2.33 3.56 -6.82
N GLY A 216 -1.56 3.89 -5.79
CA GLY A 216 -1.91 3.65 -4.40
C GLY A 216 -2.94 4.64 -3.86
N THR A 217 -3.25 5.71 -4.60
CA THR A 217 -4.04 6.86 -4.12
C THR A 217 -3.49 7.42 -2.81
N VAL A 218 -2.17 7.56 -2.75
CA VAL A 218 -1.45 7.96 -1.55
C VAL A 218 -1.38 9.47 -1.41
N GLY A 219 -1.01 10.18 -2.48
CA GLY A 219 -0.94 11.65 -2.48
C GLY A 219 0.38 12.21 -1.97
N LEU A 220 1.40 11.36 -1.76
CA LEU A 220 2.77 11.81 -1.53
C LEU A 220 3.48 12.13 -2.85
N THR A 221 4.42 13.06 -2.80
CA THR A 221 5.23 13.48 -3.96
C THR A 221 6.67 13.73 -3.53
N THR A 222 7.62 13.58 -4.46
CA THR A 222 9.00 14.09 -4.29
C THR A 222 9.10 15.59 -4.57
N GLY A 223 7.97 16.29 -4.80
CA GLY A 223 7.89 17.72 -5.07
C GLY A 223 7.76 18.08 -6.54
N ILE A 224 7.73 17.09 -7.45
CA ILE A 224 7.75 17.33 -8.91
C ILE A 224 6.36 17.40 -9.55
N THR A 225 5.29 16.94 -8.86
CA THR A 225 3.92 16.94 -9.40
C THR A 225 3.48 18.30 -10.00
N PRO A 226 3.82 19.47 -9.42
CA PRO A 226 3.39 20.77 -9.94
C PRO A 226 4.02 21.11 -11.30
N SER A 227 5.28 20.71 -11.51
CA SER A 227 6.05 21.01 -12.72
C SER A 227 5.76 20.07 -13.89
N LEU A 228 5.01 18.98 -13.68
CA LEU A 228 4.67 18.03 -14.73
C LEU A 228 3.84 18.66 -15.86
N SER A 229 4.04 18.18 -17.09
CA SER A 229 3.22 18.56 -18.22
C SER A 229 1.74 18.14 -18.05
N THR A 230 0.86 18.76 -18.83
CA THR A 230 -0.57 18.42 -18.83
C THR A 230 -0.82 16.94 -19.19
N ALA A 231 -0.03 16.38 -20.11
CA ALA A 231 -0.16 14.97 -20.50
C ALA A 231 0.16 14.04 -19.33
N SER A 232 1.26 14.29 -18.61
CA SER A 232 1.66 13.53 -17.44
C SER A 232 0.65 13.66 -16.29
N LYS A 233 0.10 14.86 -16.07
CA LYS A 233 -0.95 15.08 -15.07
C LYS A 233 -2.23 14.30 -15.39
N LEU A 234 -2.66 14.27 -16.65
CA LEU A 234 -3.81 13.46 -17.09
C LEU A 234 -3.56 11.97 -16.92
N MET A 235 -2.35 11.51 -17.21
CA MET A 235 -1.95 10.12 -16.99
C MET A 235 -2.03 9.76 -15.48
N LEU A 236 -1.42 10.56 -14.61
CA LEU A 236 -1.47 10.33 -13.16
C LEU A 236 -2.91 10.39 -12.62
N ALA A 237 -3.76 11.29 -13.13
CA ALA A 237 -5.17 11.34 -12.77
C ALA A 237 -5.91 10.04 -13.15
N SER A 238 -5.62 9.47 -14.33
CA SER A 238 -6.15 8.17 -14.71
C SER A 238 -5.67 7.05 -13.78
N TYR A 239 -4.41 7.09 -13.34
CA TYR A 239 -3.84 6.12 -12.40
C TYR A 239 -4.49 6.23 -11.02
N MET A 240 -4.79 7.44 -10.54
CA MET A 240 -5.56 7.65 -9.31
C MET A 240 -6.96 7.04 -9.40
N TYR A 241 -7.64 7.23 -10.54
CA TYR A 241 -8.95 6.62 -10.78
C TYR A 241 -8.87 5.09 -10.79
N PHE A 242 -7.92 4.50 -11.53
CA PHE A 242 -7.72 3.06 -11.55
C PHE A 242 -7.30 2.49 -10.19
N GLY A 243 -6.45 3.18 -9.45
CA GLY A 243 -6.04 2.80 -8.10
C GLY A 243 -7.20 2.73 -7.11
N ARG A 244 -8.16 3.67 -7.24
CA ARG A 244 -9.35 3.72 -6.41
C ARG A 244 -10.41 2.71 -6.83
N VAL A 245 -10.74 2.71 -8.12
CA VAL A 245 -11.87 1.98 -8.71
C VAL A 245 -11.47 0.54 -9.04
N GLY A 246 -10.27 0.33 -9.58
CA GLY A 246 -9.77 -0.95 -10.07
C GLY A 246 -9.74 -2.05 -9.00
N GLY A 247 -9.52 -1.72 -7.73
CA GLY A 247 -9.66 -2.71 -6.65
C GLY A 247 -11.07 -3.29 -6.51
N LEU A 248 -12.11 -2.49 -6.73
CA LEU A 248 -13.52 -2.91 -6.66
C LEU A 248 -13.97 -3.55 -7.99
N THR A 249 -13.59 -2.97 -9.12
CA THR A 249 -13.98 -3.46 -10.45
C THR A 249 -13.34 -4.80 -10.78
N LEU A 250 -12.06 -5.01 -10.44
CA LEU A 250 -11.40 -6.31 -10.64
C LEU A 250 -11.94 -7.37 -9.68
N ALA A 251 -12.30 -7.00 -8.44
CA ALA A 251 -13.00 -7.91 -7.54
C ALA A 251 -14.35 -8.35 -8.14
N TYR A 252 -15.08 -7.45 -8.78
CA TYR A 252 -16.35 -7.75 -9.43
C TYR A 252 -16.18 -8.58 -10.72
N ALA A 253 -15.20 -8.25 -11.56
CA ALA A 253 -14.86 -9.01 -12.77
C ALA A 253 -14.33 -10.42 -12.45
N ALA A 254 -13.70 -10.62 -11.29
CA ALA A 254 -13.34 -11.95 -10.81
C ALA A 254 -14.55 -12.76 -10.31
N ILE A 255 -15.66 -12.11 -9.95
CA ILE A 255 -16.90 -12.77 -9.49
C ILE A 255 -17.78 -13.23 -10.66
N THR A 256 -17.55 -12.73 -11.89
CA THR A 256 -18.26 -13.19 -13.09
C THR A 256 -18.07 -14.70 -13.26
N LYS A 257 -19.12 -15.46 -12.91
CA LYS A 257 -19.17 -16.93 -12.98
C LYS A 257 -18.65 -17.39 -14.34
N HIS A 258 -17.51 -18.05 -14.35
CA HIS A 258 -17.17 -18.88 -15.50
C HIS A 258 -18.27 -19.94 -15.63
N ALA A 259 -18.86 -20.04 -16.82
CA ALA A 259 -19.68 -21.18 -17.17
C ALA A 259 -18.86 -22.44 -16.84
N ARG A 260 -19.44 -23.38 -16.09
CA ARG A 260 -18.75 -24.65 -15.81
C ARG A 260 -18.56 -25.37 -17.15
N ILE A 261 -17.39 -25.20 -17.74
CA ILE A 261 -16.99 -25.98 -18.91
C ILE A 261 -16.59 -27.35 -18.37
N ASN A 262 -17.46 -28.35 -18.54
CA ASN A 262 -17.23 -29.72 -18.10
C ASN A 262 -16.20 -30.45 -18.99
N ALA A 263 -15.78 -29.85 -20.11
CA ALA A 263 -14.69 -30.33 -20.96
C ALA A 263 -13.37 -29.64 -20.58
N ARG A 264 -12.30 -30.41 -20.37
CA ARG A 264 -10.94 -29.90 -20.12
C ARG A 264 -10.05 -30.23 -21.31
N TYR A 265 -9.24 -29.27 -21.72
CA TYR A 265 -8.15 -29.50 -22.69
C TYR A 265 -7.06 -30.40 -22.06
N PRO A 266 -6.29 -31.14 -22.87
CA PRO A 266 -5.16 -31.92 -22.37
C PRO A 266 -4.14 -31.02 -21.67
N ALA A 267 -3.59 -31.50 -20.55
CA ALA A 267 -2.59 -30.75 -19.79
C ALA A 267 -1.27 -30.67 -20.58
N GLY A 268 -0.79 -29.45 -20.84
CA GLY A 268 0.55 -29.21 -21.36
C GLY A 268 1.53 -29.01 -20.22
N ASN A 269 2.65 -29.73 -20.23
CA ASN A 269 3.73 -29.48 -19.29
C ASN A 269 4.61 -28.35 -19.83
N LEU A 270 4.63 -27.23 -19.13
CA LEU A 270 5.51 -26.09 -19.41
C LEU A 270 6.48 -25.98 -18.24
N MET A 271 7.78 -26.04 -18.54
CA MET A 271 8.81 -25.89 -17.51
C MET A 271 8.85 -24.42 -17.06
N ILE A 272 8.65 -24.21 -15.77
CA ILE A 272 8.83 -22.92 -15.10
C ILE A 272 10.00 -23.12 -14.14
N GLY A 273 10.99 -22.22 -14.19
CA GLY A 273 12.22 -22.27 -13.40
C GLY A 273 12.04 -21.89 -11.93
#